data_AF-A0A7J2J4S2-F1
#
_entry.id   AF-A0A7J2J4S2-F1
#
_cell.length_a   1.000
_cell.length_b   1.000
_cell.length_c   1.000
_cell.angle_alpha   90.00
_cell.angle_beta   90.00
_cell.angle_gamma   90.00
#
_symmetry.space_group_name_H-M   'P 1'
#
loop_
_entity.id
_entity.type
_entity.pdbx_description
1 polymer ?
#
loop_
_entity_poly.entity_id
_entity_poly.type
_entity_poly.pdbx_seq_one_letter_code
_entity_poly.pdbx_strand_id
1 'polypeptide(L)' 'MEGHDLAREILLVEKEGISLNNPVLIEGFPGVGLVASIATGFLVEELKLEEIGYVFSKYLP' A
#
# COMPACT_ATOMS: atom_id res chain seq x y z
N MET A 1 18.03 0.66 16.05
CA MET A 1 17.19 -0.36 15.40
C MET A 1 17.56 -1.70 16.01
N GLU A 2 17.07 -1.96 17.20
CA GLU A 2 17.44 -3.16 17.98
C GLU A 2 16.30 -4.17 17.91
N GLY A 3 16.64 -5.37 17.41
CA GLY A 3 16.26 -6.68 17.98
C GLY A 3 14.79 -7.10 18.08
N HIS A 4 13.81 -6.20 17.92
CA HIS A 4 12.40 -6.49 18.23
C HIS A 4 11.48 -6.62 17.01
N ASP A 5 11.95 -6.34 15.79
CA ASP A 5 11.13 -6.37 14.57
C ASP A 5 11.12 -7.73 13.82
N LEU A 6 12.03 -8.64 14.15
CA LEU A 6 12.18 -9.93 13.45
C LEU A 6 11.01 -10.92 13.67
N ALA A 7 10.08 -10.63 14.58
CA ALA A 7 8.95 -11.51 14.86
C ALA A 7 7.72 -11.25 13.97
N ARG A 8 7.64 -10.12 13.25
CA ARG A 8 6.50 -9.78 12.41
C ARG A 8 6.75 -10.20 10.97
N GLU A 9 6.00 -11.20 10.52
CA GLU A 9 6.06 -11.71 9.14
C GLU A 9 5.45 -10.75 8.11
N ILE A 10 4.68 -9.77 8.59
CA ILE A 10 4.08 -8.65 7.84
C ILE A 10 4.35 -7.36 8.63
N LEU A 11 4.95 -6.38 7.97
CA LEU A 11 5.23 -5.05 8.48
C LEU A 11 4.45 -4.03 7.66
N LEU A 12 3.67 -3.19 8.34
CA LEU A 12 3.07 -1.99 7.76
C LEU A 12 3.94 -0.80 8.13
N VAL A 13 4.39 -0.05 7.13
CA VAL A 13 5.21 1.15 7.30
C VAL A 13 4.39 2.33 6.79
N GLU A 14 4.13 3.30 7.66
CA GLU A 14 3.36 4.50 7.36
C GLU A 14 4.29 5.73 7.36
N LYS A 15 4.04 6.67 6.45
CA LYS A 15 4.71 7.97 6.44
C LYS A 15 4.22 8.82 7.61
N GLU A 16 5.09 9.62 8.21
CA GLU A 16 4.67 10.53 9.27
C GLU A 16 3.77 11.66 8.72
N GLY A 17 2.82 12.13 9.54
CA GLY A 17 1.99 13.29 9.23
C GLY A 17 0.79 13.02 8.32
N ILE A 18 0.40 11.76 8.12
CA ILE A 18 -0.81 11.41 7.36
C ILE A 18 -2.08 11.75 8.16
N SER A 19 -3.02 12.44 7.54
CA SER A 19 -4.35 12.73 8.10
C SER A 19 -5.42 12.39 7.06
N LEU A 20 -6.27 11.42 7.39
CA LEU A 20 -7.35 10.94 6.53
C LEU A 20 -8.69 11.31 7.15
N ASN A 21 -9.64 11.79 6.33
CA ASN A 21 -10.99 12.11 6.77
C ASN A 21 -12.01 11.20 6.09
N ASN A 22 -12.50 10.19 6.82
CA ASN A 22 -13.44 9.17 6.34
C ASN A 22 -13.10 8.66 4.93
N PRO A 23 -11.88 8.11 4.73
CA PRO A 23 -11.39 7.73 3.40
C PRO A 23 -12.13 6.51 2.85
N VAL A 24 -12.09 6.35 1.53
CA VAL A 24 -12.46 5.10 0.85
C VAL A 24 -11.19 4.35 0.48
N LEU A 25 -11.09 3.09 0.90
CA LEU A 25 -9.98 2.21 0.51
C LEU A 25 -10.31 1.54 -0.84
N ILE A 26 -9.41 1.69 -1.80
CA ILE A 26 -9.47 1.04 -3.11
C ILE A 26 -8.22 0.17 -3.26
N GLU A 27 -8.39 -1.07 -3.69
CA GLU A 27 -7.33 -2.08 -3.82
C GLU A 27 -7.26 -2.58 -5.26
N GLY A 28 -6.05 -2.94 -5.73
CA GLY A 28 -5.79 -3.30 -7.12
C GLY A 28 -4.62 -4.26 -7.33
N PHE A 29 -4.67 -5.42 -6.68
CA PHE A 29 -3.71 -6.51 -6.79
C PHE A 29 -3.72 -7.10 -8.21
N PRO A 30 -2.59 -7.65 -8.65
CA PRO A 30 -2.51 -8.33 -9.94
C PRO A 30 -3.49 -9.50 -10.05
N GLY A 31 -4.17 -9.59 -11.18
CA GLY A 31 -5.13 -10.64 -11.50
C GLY A 31 -5.31 -10.84 -12.99
N VAL A 32 -6.36 -11.56 -13.41
CA VAL A 32 -6.63 -11.82 -14.83
C VAL A 32 -6.81 -10.51 -15.59
N GLY A 33 -6.00 -10.31 -16.64
CA GLY A 33 -6.06 -9.11 -17.50
C GLY A 33 -5.58 -7.82 -16.84
N LEU A 34 -5.05 -7.88 -15.61
CA LEU A 34 -4.50 -6.75 -14.86
C LEU A 34 -5.46 -5.54 -14.70
N VAL A 35 -6.76 -5.75 -14.88
CA VAL A 35 -7.75 -4.66 -14.92
C VAL A 35 -7.73 -3.86 -13.62
N ALA A 36 -7.66 -4.54 -12.47
CA ALA A 36 -7.62 -3.89 -11.17
C ALA A 36 -6.36 -3.03 -11.00
N SER A 37 -5.17 -3.57 -11.30
CA SER A 37 -3.90 -2.83 -11.19
C SER A 37 -3.80 -1.66 -12.17
N ILE A 38 -4.34 -1.80 -13.39
CA ILE A 38 -4.40 -0.70 -14.36
C ILE A 38 -5.36 0.38 -13.86
N ALA A 39 -6.54 0.01 -13.37
CA ALA A 39 -7.53 0.97 -12.87
C ALA A 39 -7.03 1.73 -11.64
N THR A 40 -6.41 1.05 -10.67
CA THR A 40 -5.84 1.71 -9.48
C THR A 40 -4.61 2.54 -9.81
N GLY A 41 -3.73 2.07 -10.70
CA GLY A 41 -2.60 2.86 -11.20
C GLY A 41 -3.05 4.15 -11.88
N PHE A 42 -4.06 4.06 -12.75
CA PHE A 42 -4.68 5.23 -13.39
C PHE A 42 -5.26 6.21 -12.37
N LEU A 43 -5.98 5.72 -11.33
CA LEU A 43 -6.52 6.58 -10.28
C LEU A 43 -5.41 7.30 -9.49
N VAL A 44 -4.31 6.61 -9.18
CA VAL A 44 -3.15 7.21 -8.49
C VAL A 44 -2.58 8.36 -9.32
N GLU A 45 -2.37 8.15 -10.63
CA GLU A 45 -1.82 9.14 -11.54
C GLU A 45 -2.75 10.35 -11.73
N GLU A 46 -4.02 10.11 -12.08
CA GLU A 46 -4.97 11.18 -12.41
C GLU A 46 -5.37 12.02 -11.19
N LEU A 47 -5.50 11.40 -10.02
CA LEU A 47 -5.80 12.11 -8.78
C LEU A 47 -4.55 12.67 -8.10
N LYS A 48 -3.35 12.41 -8.65
CA LYS A 48 -2.05 12.82 -8.12
C LYS A 48 -1.89 12.43 -6.65
N LEU A 49 -2.24 11.18 -6.34
CA LEU A 49 -2.15 10.65 -4.98
C LEU A 49 -0.68 10.55 -4.57
N GLU A 50 -0.41 10.84 -3.30
CA GLU A 50 0.91 10.68 -2.72
C GLU A 50 1.06 9.30 -2.07
N GLU A 51 2.26 8.72 -2.14
CA GLU A 51 2.57 7.53 -1.37
C GLU A 51 2.53 7.86 0.14
N ILE A 52 1.71 7.11 0.87
CA ILE A 52 1.52 7.29 2.32
C ILE A 52 2.15 6.18 3.16
N GLY A 53 2.69 5.13 2.52
CA GLY A 53 3.25 3.97 3.19
C GLY A 53 3.28 2.72 2.30
N TYR A 54 3.80 1.63 2.84
CA TYR A 54 3.88 0.33 2.16
C TYR A 54 3.77 -0.85 3.14
N VAL A 55 3.47 -2.03 2.59
CA VAL A 55 3.45 -3.30 3.33
C VAL A 55 4.64 -4.13 2.89
N PHE A 56 5.46 -4.57 3.83
CA PHE A 56 6.53 -5.53 3.61
C PHE A 56 6.14 -6.87 4.23
N SER A 57 6.27 -7.97 3.48
CA SER A 57 6.05 -9.31 4.04
C SER A 57 6.91 -10.34 3.33
N LYS A 58 7.39 -11.34 4.07
CA LYS A 58 8.06 -12.51 3.50
C LYS A 58 7.14 -13.38 2.63
N TYR A 59 5.82 -13.14 2.67
CA TYR A 59 4.81 -13.86 1.92
C TYR A 59 4.44 -13.20 0.59
N LEU A 60 4.80 -11.93 0.41
CA LEU A 60 4.60 -11.24 -0.86
C LEU A 60 5.81 -11.52 -1.77
N PRO A 61 5.57 -11.79 -3.07
CA PRO A 61 6.62 -12.08 -4.04
C PRO A 61 7.55 -10.89 -4.30
#